data_AF-A0A1Q7Y8Y6-F1
#
_entry.id   AF-A0A1Q7Y8Y6-F1
#
_cell.length_a   1.000
_cell.length_b   1.000
_cell.length_c   1.000
_cell.angle_alpha   90.00
_cell.angle_beta   90.00
_cell.angle_gamma   90.00
#
_symmetry.space_group_name_H-M   'P 1'
#
loop_
_entity.id
_entity.type
_entity.pdbx_description
1 polymer ?
#
loop_
_entity_poly.entity_id
_entity_poly.type
_entity_poly.pdbx_seq_one_letter_code
_entity_poly.pdbx_strand_id
1 'polypeptide(L)'
;MSQEEDLLNSIYPTSPHSTNKKYQSLGLRFNPFPRSGTANINGGDLYNGRLVPVDDRIKGQILSFIGDALNPNELDSEDRYISATIIGDYGSGKTQLLMFVRYVLSVVATDTNQRSNPYVIYIDNPGVKLMEFIGSIISRIGEDYFKKFIWLRIIEKIEASEELRGLLAKYQYAGGGLFKDTDPDPYANENKVSYKQYLNSFTRYINSTRNLKEFNETLRDVFIRVLEMETGDIVLAQYFYQLISEDYTVNKTWESLITGGISQLEKKATEIIHYVVHLIKDKGYTDFFILVDEFEDITQGRLSKTQVDNYVYNLRTLIDQHREWCLLFSMTANALKMLKRVNPPLADRISNRLIRIDALKPPQAEKIIANYLNMARGKESTDIRPFDSTGVNKLNDLVGGNARRLLKNCYLMIERASSILDKKGTIDAEFVAEHYSHDSV
;
A
#
# COMPACT_ATOMS: atom_id res chain seq x y z
N MET A 1 19.35 25.11 -41.68
CA MET A 1 19.23 24.25 -40.50
C MET A 1 19.09 25.19 -39.33
N SER A 2 17.89 25.26 -38.75
CA SER A 2 17.51 26.32 -37.83
C SER A 2 18.07 26.05 -36.44
N GLN A 3 18.29 27.11 -35.64
CA GLN A 3 18.68 27.00 -34.23
C GLN A 3 17.74 26.08 -33.42
N GLU A 4 16.49 25.90 -33.86
CA GLU A 4 15.53 24.98 -33.26
C GLU A 4 15.83 23.50 -33.55
N GLU A 5 16.34 23.15 -34.74
CA GLU A 5 16.80 21.79 -35.03
C GLU A 5 18.02 21.42 -34.21
N ASP A 6 18.96 22.35 -34.01
CA ASP A 6 20.13 22.15 -33.13
C ASP A 6 19.72 22.02 -31.66
N LEU A 7 18.74 22.81 -31.21
CA LEU A 7 18.13 22.70 -29.87
C LEU A 7 17.42 21.35 -29.69
N LEU A 8 16.60 20.93 -30.65
CA LEU A 8 15.88 19.66 -30.57
C LEU A 8 16.82 18.46 -30.65
N ASN A 9 17.87 18.51 -31.48
CA ASN A 9 18.90 17.48 -31.54
C ASN A 9 19.75 17.43 -30.26
N SER A 10 19.92 18.56 -29.56
CA SER A 10 20.57 18.59 -28.24
C SER A 10 19.71 17.94 -27.13
N ILE A 11 18.38 17.96 -27.28
CA ILE A 11 17.41 17.43 -26.29
C ILE A 11 17.06 15.96 -26.57
N TYR A 12 16.98 15.56 -27.84
CA TYR A 12 16.60 14.21 -28.28
C TYR A 12 17.62 13.60 -29.25
N PRO A 13 18.77 13.11 -28.78
CA PRO A 13 19.83 12.66 -29.69
C PRO A 13 19.47 11.41 -30.50
N THR A 14 18.45 10.62 -30.10
CA THR A 14 18.07 9.36 -30.78
C THR A 14 16.64 8.90 -30.44
N SER A 15 15.92 8.35 -31.42
CA SER A 15 14.60 7.71 -31.29
C SER A 15 14.53 6.53 -30.27
N PRO A 16 13.33 6.16 -29.77
CA PRO A 16 13.12 5.31 -28.58
C PRO A 16 13.49 3.82 -28.71
N HIS A 17 14.04 3.39 -29.85
CA HIS A 17 14.30 1.97 -30.14
C HIS A 17 15.76 1.66 -30.50
N SER A 18 16.69 2.61 -30.27
CA SER A 18 18.12 2.26 -30.29
C SER A 18 18.55 1.82 -28.90
N THR A 19 19.19 0.64 -28.79
CA THR A 19 20.05 0.31 -27.64
C THR A 19 20.96 1.50 -27.38
N ASN A 20 20.71 2.23 -26.30
CA ASN A 20 21.31 3.54 -26.08
C ASN A 20 22.84 3.40 -25.97
N LYS A 21 23.56 3.69 -27.06
CA LYS A 21 25.04 3.57 -27.13
C LYS A 21 25.73 4.45 -26.10
N LYS A 22 25.03 5.46 -25.56
CA LYS A 22 25.50 6.41 -24.55
C LYS A 22 26.21 5.73 -23.37
N TYR A 23 25.65 4.65 -22.83
CA TYR A 23 26.19 4.02 -21.61
C TYR A 23 27.11 2.83 -21.87
N GLN A 24 27.31 2.45 -23.14
CA GLN A 24 28.15 1.29 -23.50
C GLN A 24 29.62 1.51 -23.11
N SER A 25 30.12 2.75 -23.14
CA SER A 25 31.47 3.08 -22.68
C SER A 25 31.67 2.71 -21.20
N LEU A 26 30.63 2.88 -20.39
CA LEU A 26 30.64 2.56 -18.96
C LEU A 26 30.30 1.09 -18.64
N GLY A 27 30.07 0.26 -19.66
CA GLY A 27 29.66 -1.14 -19.48
C GLY A 27 28.22 -1.30 -18.96
N LEU A 28 27.37 -0.30 -19.14
CA LEU A 28 25.97 -0.30 -18.65
C LEU A 28 24.99 -0.29 -19.83
N ARG A 29 23.82 -0.93 -19.67
CA ARG A 29 22.74 -0.90 -20.67
C ARG A 29 21.92 0.40 -20.60
N PHE A 30 21.81 0.99 -19.42
CA PHE A 30 21.13 2.25 -19.11
C PHE A 30 21.68 2.82 -17.79
N ASN A 31 21.36 4.07 -17.45
CA ASN A 31 21.65 4.64 -16.13
C ASN A 31 20.62 4.12 -15.11
N PRO A 32 21.01 3.28 -14.13
CA PRO A 32 20.06 2.66 -13.22
C PRO A 32 19.66 3.54 -12.04
N PHE A 33 20.34 4.67 -11.82
CA PHE A 33 20.10 5.51 -10.65
C PHE A 33 18.85 6.38 -10.82
N PRO A 34 18.08 6.62 -9.75
CA PRO A 34 16.90 7.47 -9.79
C PRO A 34 17.27 8.95 -9.94
N ARG A 35 16.63 9.65 -10.88
CA ARG A 35 16.83 11.09 -11.13
C ARG A 35 16.60 11.98 -9.90
N SER A 36 15.59 11.64 -9.10
CA SER A 36 15.18 12.36 -7.89
C SER A 36 15.77 11.77 -6.60
N GLY A 37 16.51 10.65 -6.71
CA GLY A 37 16.96 9.88 -5.54
C GLY A 37 15.86 9.08 -4.83
N THR A 38 14.61 9.12 -5.31
CA THR A 38 13.45 8.48 -4.63
C THR A 38 13.22 7.06 -5.10
N ALA A 39 12.72 6.22 -4.20
CA ALA A 39 12.25 4.88 -4.53
C ALA A 39 11.10 4.97 -5.54
N ASN A 40 11.06 4.02 -6.48
CA ASN A 40 9.92 3.88 -7.38
C ASN A 40 8.83 3.06 -6.67
N ILE A 41 7.93 3.74 -5.96
CA ILE A 41 6.81 3.12 -5.22
C ILE A 41 5.86 2.37 -6.17
N ASN A 42 5.78 2.80 -7.43
CA ASN A 42 5.01 2.14 -8.49
C ASN A 42 5.83 1.10 -9.27
N GLY A 43 7.10 0.88 -8.90
CA GLY A 43 7.93 -0.16 -9.49
C GLY A 43 7.40 -1.54 -9.08
N GLY A 44 7.44 -2.51 -10.00
CA GLY A 44 7.04 -3.88 -9.69
C GLY A 44 7.93 -4.50 -8.60
N ASP A 45 7.40 -5.46 -7.86
CA ASP A 45 8.07 -6.12 -6.72
C ASP A 45 9.48 -6.63 -7.04
N LEU A 46 9.73 -7.07 -8.27
CA LEU A 46 11.06 -7.47 -8.77
C LEU A 46 12.13 -6.34 -8.71
N TYR A 47 11.72 -5.08 -8.86
CA TYR A 47 12.60 -3.92 -8.69
C TYR A 47 13.00 -3.75 -7.22
N ASN A 48 12.02 -3.89 -6.32
CA ASN A 48 12.22 -3.75 -4.87
C ASN A 48 13.06 -4.90 -4.29
N GLY A 49 12.93 -6.12 -4.82
CA GLY A 49 13.74 -7.27 -4.44
C GLY A 49 15.24 -7.10 -4.71
N ARG A 50 15.62 -6.24 -5.66
CA ARG A 50 17.02 -5.90 -5.96
C ARG A 50 17.59 -4.81 -5.05
N LEU A 51 16.74 -4.14 -4.28
CA LEU A 51 17.08 -3.03 -3.38
C LEU A 51 17.03 -3.48 -1.91
N VAL A 52 17.67 -4.61 -1.63
CA VAL A 52 17.82 -5.17 -0.29
C VAL A 52 18.52 -4.15 0.63
N PRO A 53 18.10 -4.02 1.91
CA PRO A 53 18.78 -3.14 2.86
C PRO A 53 20.26 -3.46 2.95
N VAL A 54 21.10 -2.42 2.85
CA VAL A 54 22.55 -2.57 2.84
C VAL A 54 23.15 -2.78 4.23
N ASP A 55 22.47 -2.30 5.27
CA ASP A 55 22.79 -2.56 6.66
C ASP A 55 22.17 -3.90 7.11
N ASP A 56 23.03 -4.89 7.35
CA ASP A 56 22.60 -6.25 7.73
C ASP A 56 21.90 -6.26 9.10
N ARG A 57 22.19 -5.31 10.00
CA ARG A 57 21.45 -5.14 11.26
C ARG A 57 20.01 -4.77 10.97
N ILE A 58 19.78 -3.75 10.12
CA ILE A 58 18.44 -3.28 9.77
C ILE A 58 17.67 -4.39 9.04
N LYS A 59 18.34 -5.09 8.12
CA LYS A 59 17.77 -6.27 7.45
C LYS A 59 17.32 -7.31 8.47
N GLY A 60 18.18 -7.67 9.42
CA GLY A 60 17.87 -8.65 10.48
C GLY A 60 16.69 -8.22 11.35
N GLN A 61 16.62 -6.94 11.75
CA GLN A 61 15.52 -6.40 12.54
C GLN A 61 14.18 -6.46 11.78
N ILE A 62 14.17 -6.14 10.49
CA ILE A 62 12.98 -6.22 9.64
C ILE A 62 12.53 -7.67 9.44
N LEU A 63 13.46 -8.57 9.12
CA LEU A 63 13.12 -9.98 8.92
C LEU A 63 12.63 -10.63 10.20
N SER A 64 13.20 -10.29 11.36
CA SER A 64 12.69 -10.70 12.67
C SER A 64 11.30 -10.15 12.94
N PHE A 65 11.03 -8.87 12.61
CA PHE A 65 9.69 -8.30 12.69
C PHE A 65 8.67 -9.06 11.83
N ILE A 66 8.99 -9.32 10.56
CA ILE A 66 8.11 -10.08 9.65
C ILE A 66 7.89 -11.50 10.18
N GLY A 67 8.94 -12.18 10.61
CA GLY A 67 8.84 -13.54 11.16
C GLY A 67 7.92 -13.59 12.38
N ASP A 68 8.09 -12.67 13.33
CA ASP A 68 7.25 -12.63 14.53
C ASP A 68 5.80 -12.21 14.21
N ALA A 69 5.60 -11.39 13.18
CA ALA A 69 4.28 -10.95 12.72
C ALA A 69 3.46 -12.07 12.06
N LEU A 70 4.13 -12.94 11.30
CA LEU A 70 3.50 -14.05 10.60
C LEU A 70 3.23 -15.26 11.50
N ASN A 71 3.87 -15.32 12.67
CA ASN A 71 3.65 -16.37 13.64
C ASN A 71 2.45 -16.00 14.54
N PRO A 72 1.34 -16.76 14.51
CA PRO A 72 0.22 -16.52 15.41
C PRO A 72 0.64 -16.64 16.87
N ASN A 73 0.00 -15.87 17.73
CA ASN A 73 0.04 -16.11 19.16
C ASN A 73 -0.58 -17.48 19.48
N GLU A 74 0.14 -18.31 20.24
CA GLU A 74 -0.27 -19.68 20.57
C GLU A 74 -1.55 -19.74 21.41
N LEU A 75 -1.80 -18.71 22.23
CA LEU A 75 -2.95 -18.64 23.14
C LEU A 75 -4.18 -18.01 22.50
N ASP A 76 -3.98 -17.11 21.54
CA ASP A 76 -5.05 -16.39 20.84
C ASP A 76 -4.63 -16.15 19.38
N SER A 77 -5.11 -17.00 18.47
CA SER A 77 -4.77 -16.91 17.05
C SER A 77 -5.34 -15.67 16.34
N GLU A 78 -6.31 -14.98 16.96
CA GLU A 78 -6.88 -13.73 16.43
C GLU A 78 -6.06 -12.49 16.84
N ASP A 79 -5.29 -12.58 17.93
CA ASP A 79 -4.32 -11.54 18.32
C ASP A 79 -3.07 -11.62 17.44
N ARG A 80 -3.10 -10.85 16.35
CA ARG A 80 -2.02 -10.66 15.39
C ARG A 80 -1.29 -9.33 15.59
N TYR A 81 -1.59 -8.60 16.68
CA TYR A 81 -1.08 -7.25 16.82
C TYR A 81 0.41 -7.25 17.10
N ILE A 82 1.14 -6.72 16.13
CA ILE A 82 2.55 -6.36 16.28
C ILE A 82 2.78 -5.04 15.57
N SER A 83 3.65 -4.23 16.15
CA SER A 83 4.01 -2.96 15.53
C SER A 83 5.48 -2.65 15.64
N ALA A 84 5.98 -1.96 14.63
CA ALA A 84 7.33 -1.41 14.63
C ALA A 84 7.33 -0.01 14.01
N THR A 85 8.35 0.76 14.36
CA THR A 85 8.59 2.10 13.80
C THR A 85 10.00 2.15 13.21
N ILE A 86 10.07 2.48 11.92
CA ILE A 86 11.29 2.87 11.22
C ILE A 86 11.52 4.36 11.47
N ILE A 87 12.67 4.71 12.03
CA ILE A 87 13.11 6.09 12.19
C ILE A 87 14.34 6.38 11.34
N GLY A 88 14.38 7.57 10.76
CA GLY A 88 15.52 8.04 9.98
C GLY A 88 15.27 9.44 9.43
N ASP A 89 16.34 10.15 9.13
CA ASP A 89 16.27 11.50 8.58
C ASP A 89 15.63 11.51 7.17
N TYR A 90 15.27 12.69 6.69
CA TYR A 90 14.73 12.85 5.34
C TYR A 90 15.74 12.32 4.29
N GLY A 91 15.29 11.44 3.40
CA GLY A 91 16.16 10.82 2.39
C GLY A 91 17.06 9.68 2.87
N SER A 92 16.89 9.19 4.11
CA SER A 92 17.64 8.03 4.65
C SER A 92 17.28 6.69 3.99
N GLY A 93 16.14 6.59 3.29
CA GLY A 93 15.69 5.35 2.65
C GLY A 93 14.54 4.62 3.35
N LYS A 94 13.80 5.29 4.26
CA LYS A 94 12.64 4.69 4.96
C LYS A 94 11.61 4.08 4.01
N THR A 95 11.17 4.82 3.00
CA THR A 95 10.23 4.33 1.97
C THR A 95 10.75 3.10 1.25
N GLN A 96 12.06 3.06 0.93
CA GLN A 96 12.67 1.89 0.30
C GLN A 96 12.64 0.68 1.22
N LEU A 97 12.82 0.88 2.53
CA LEU A 97 12.72 -0.18 3.52
C LEU A 97 11.29 -0.72 3.64
N LEU A 98 10.27 0.15 3.59
CA LEU A 98 8.87 -0.28 3.53
C LEU A 98 8.57 -1.08 2.25
N MET A 99 9.10 -0.67 1.10
CA MET A 99 8.94 -1.42 -0.15
C MET A 99 9.65 -2.78 -0.12
N PHE A 100 10.79 -2.87 0.57
CA PHE A 100 11.46 -4.15 0.82
C PHE A 100 10.61 -5.08 1.69
N VAL A 101 9.97 -4.57 2.75
CA VAL A 101 9.02 -5.35 3.58
C VAL A 101 7.88 -5.88 2.73
N ARG A 102 7.26 -5.03 1.90
CA ARG A 102 6.21 -5.44 0.97
C ARG A 102 6.66 -6.56 0.03
N TYR A 103 7.87 -6.45 -0.53
CA TYR A 103 8.46 -7.48 -1.37
C TYR A 103 8.66 -8.81 -0.62
N VAL A 104 9.20 -8.79 0.60
CA VAL A 104 9.40 -10.02 1.38
C VAL A 104 8.05 -10.70 1.67
N LEU A 105 7.04 -9.92 2.04
CA LEU A 105 5.69 -10.44 2.30
C LEU A 105 5.03 -10.99 1.01
N SER A 106 5.27 -10.39 -0.16
CA SER A 106 4.75 -10.95 -1.41
C SER A 106 5.44 -12.25 -1.81
N VAL A 107 6.74 -12.40 -1.52
CA VAL A 107 7.44 -13.69 -1.66
C VAL A 107 6.82 -14.74 -0.75
N VAL A 108 6.54 -14.41 0.52
CA VAL A 108 5.85 -15.32 1.46
C VAL A 108 4.48 -15.75 0.93
N ALA A 109 3.66 -14.81 0.44
CA ALA A 109 2.33 -15.10 -0.09
C ALA A 109 2.34 -16.05 -1.30
N THR A 110 3.44 -16.10 -2.05
CA THR A 110 3.60 -17.02 -3.20
C THR A 110 4.18 -18.39 -2.85
N ASP A 111 4.69 -18.59 -1.63
CA ASP A 111 5.29 -19.84 -1.19
C ASP A 111 4.21 -20.86 -0.80
N THR A 112 3.95 -21.83 -1.68
CA THR A 112 2.94 -22.88 -1.48
C THR A 112 3.23 -23.80 -0.30
N ASN A 113 4.46 -23.79 0.24
CA ASN A 113 4.81 -24.60 1.41
C ASN A 113 4.50 -23.91 2.74
N GLN A 114 4.21 -22.60 2.71
CA GLN A 114 3.86 -21.85 3.92
C GLN A 114 2.35 -21.73 4.06
N ARG A 115 1.91 -21.69 5.33
CA ARG A 115 0.49 -21.49 5.67
C ARG A 115 0.09 -20.02 5.73
N SER A 116 1.05 -19.10 5.61
CA SER A 116 0.80 -17.66 5.72
C SER A 116 0.52 -17.05 4.35
N ASN A 117 -0.60 -16.33 4.25
CA ASN A 117 -1.03 -15.57 3.08
C ASN A 117 -1.29 -14.11 3.51
N PRO A 118 -0.24 -13.28 3.64
CA PRO A 118 -0.38 -11.91 4.11
C PRO A 118 -1.00 -10.98 3.04
N TYR A 119 -1.96 -10.16 3.45
CA TYR A 119 -2.46 -9.02 2.67
C TYR A 119 -1.72 -7.75 3.08
N VAL A 120 -1.09 -7.06 2.14
CA VAL A 120 -0.22 -5.90 2.45
C VAL A 120 -0.74 -4.63 1.81
N ILE A 121 -0.97 -3.61 2.63
CA ILE A 121 -1.38 -2.27 2.20
C ILE A 121 -0.26 -1.28 2.51
N TYR A 122 0.08 -0.45 1.52
CA TYR A 122 0.99 0.68 1.71
C TYR A 122 0.21 2.00 1.64
N ILE A 123 0.47 2.86 2.61
CA ILE A 123 -0.09 4.20 2.77
C ILE A 123 1.09 5.16 2.76
N ASP A 124 1.11 6.08 1.81
CA ASP A 124 2.11 7.14 1.68
C ASP A 124 1.87 8.27 2.68
N ASN A 125 0.62 8.69 2.85
CA ASN A 125 0.23 9.72 3.79
C ASN A 125 -0.97 9.27 4.64
N PRO A 126 -0.87 9.28 5.98
CA PRO A 126 -1.96 8.85 6.84
C PRO A 126 -3.14 9.85 6.92
N GLY A 127 -3.02 11.03 6.29
CA GLY A 127 -4.07 12.05 6.31
C GLY A 127 -4.15 12.81 7.63
N VAL A 128 -5.16 13.69 7.73
CA VAL A 128 -5.38 14.58 8.88
C VAL A 128 -6.42 14.06 9.86
N LYS A 129 -7.20 13.05 9.45
CA LYS A 129 -8.23 12.39 10.27
C LYS A 129 -8.06 10.87 10.21
N LEU A 130 -8.46 10.16 11.28
CA LEU A 130 -8.41 8.71 11.29
C LEU A 130 -9.25 8.07 10.16
N MET A 131 -10.37 8.71 9.78
CA MET A 131 -11.16 8.23 8.64
C MET A 131 -10.47 8.37 7.30
N GLU A 132 -9.59 9.36 7.11
CA GLU A 132 -8.81 9.47 5.88
C GLU A 132 -7.74 8.37 5.81
N PHE A 133 -7.16 8.01 6.96
CA PHE A 133 -6.28 6.84 7.07
C PHE A 133 -7.00 5.55 6.69
N ILE A 134 -8.18 5.30 7.27
CA ILE A 134 -9.00 4.11 6.97
C ILE A 134 -9.51 4.16 5.53
N GLY A 135 -9.91 5.32 5.05
CA GLY A 135 -10.29 5.55 3.67
C GLY A 135 -9.17 5.22 2.69
N SER A 136 -7.92 5.54 3.04
CA SER A 136 -6.74 5.16 2.27
C SER A 136 -6.53 3.65 2.23
N ILE A 137 -6.79 2.94 3.34
CA ILE A 137 -6.79 1.45 3.38
C ILE A 137 -7.84 0.90 2.42
N ILE A 138 -9.09 1.38 2.51
CA ILE A 138 -10.21 0.92 1.68
C ILE A 138 -9.94 1.22 0.20
N SER A 139 -9.41 2.40 -0.11
CA SER A 139 -9.06 2.81 -1.47
C SER A 139 -8.02 1.89 -2.10
N ARG A 140 -7.06 1.37 -1.31
CA ARG A 140 -6.04 0.41 -1.78
C ARG A 140 -6.60 -0.98 -2.07
N ILE A 141 -7.72 -1.36 -1.46
CA ILE A 141 -8.47 -2.58 -1.82
C ILE A 141 -9.17 -2.38 -3.18
N GLY A 142 -9.70 -1.17 -3.41
CA GLY A 142 -10.38 -0.77 -4.64
C GLY A 142 -11.89 -0.96 -4.55
N GLU A 143 -12.63 -0.04 -5.19
CA GLU A 143 -14.09 0.06 -5.09
C GLU A 143 -14.80 -1.24 -5.50
N ASP A 144 -14.45 -1.78 -6.66
CA ASP A 144 -15.10 -2.97 -7.21
C ASP A 144 -14.86 -4.20 -6.33
N TYR A 145 -13.63 -4.39 -5.85
CA TYR A 145 -13.31 -5.50 -4.94
C TYR A 145 -14.02 -5.35 -3.61
N PHE A 146 -14.04 -4.15 -3.04
CA PHE A 146 -14.70 -3.90 -1.76
C PHE A 146 -16.21 -4.15 -1.86
N LYS A 147 -16.89 -3.60 -2.87
CA LYS A 147 -18.32 -3.88 -3.13
C LYS A 147 -18.58 -5.36 -3.34
N LYS A 148 -17.73 -6.05 -4.11
CA LYS A 148 -17.84 -7.48 -4.35
C LYS A 148 -17.70 -8.29 -3.06
N PHE A 149 -16.80 -7.91 -2.16
CA PHE A 149 -16.61 -8.61 -0.89
C PHE A 149 -17.82 -8.46 0.03
N ILE A 150 -18.33 -7.23 0.18
CA ILE A 150 -19.57 -6.95 0.92
C ILE A 150 -20.73 -7.77 0.33
N TRP A 151 -20.87 -7.72 -1.01
CA TRP A 151 -21.92 -8.41 -1.74
C TRP A 151 -21.92 -9.91 -1.50
N LEU A 152 -20.77 -10.57 -1.68
CA LEU A 152 -20.64 -12.01 -1.46
C LEU A 152 -21.02 -12.37 -0.01
N ARG A 153 -20.59 -11.55 0.95
CA ARG A 153 -20.89 -11.78 2.36
C ARG A 153 -22.39 -11.71 2.67
N ILE A 154 -23.09 -10.74 2.07
CA ILE A 154 -24.55 -10.61 2.23
C ILE A 154 -25.24 -11.88 1.73
N ILE A 155 -24.88 -12.34 0.53
CA ILE A 155 -25.48 -13.53 -0.08
C ILE A 155 -25.20 -14.79 0.75
N GLU A 156 -23.96 -14.99 1.19
CA GLU A 156 -23.58 -16.12 2.06
C GLU A 156 -24.45 -16.16 3.33
N LYS A 157 -24.71 -15.01 3.96
CA LYS A 157 -25.51 -14.91 5.18
C LYS A 157 -27.00 -15.13 4.94
N ILE A 158 -27.52 -14.63 3.82
CA ILE A 158 -28.90 -14.91 3.41
C ILE A 158 -29.07 -16.41 3.19
N GLU A 159 -28.16 -17.04 2.43
CA GLU A 159 -28.22 -18.48 2.13
C GLU A 159 -28.18 -19.36 3.39
N ALA A 160 -27.37 -18.97 4.36
CA ALA A 160 -27.26 -19.68 5.63
C ALA A 160 -28.50 -19.52 6.54
N SER A 161 -29.39 -18.56 6.27
CA SER A 161 -30.54 -18.25 7.12
C SER A 161 -31.87 -18.60 6.46
N GLU A 162 -32.57 -19.61 6.97
CA GLU A 162 -33.94 -19.95 6.53
C GLU A 162 -34.92 -18.79 6.67
N GLU A 163 -34.79 -18.00 7.74
CA GLU A 163 -35.63 -16.82 7.98
C GLU A 163 -35.47 -15.78 6.86
N LEU A 164 -34.22 -15.42 6.55
CA LEU A 164 -33.92 -14.41 5.54
C LEU A 164 -34.28 -14.90 4.13
N ARG A 165 -34.02 -16.19 3.83
CA ARG A 165 -34.48 -16.81 2.57
C ARG A 165 -35.99 -16.78 2.46
N GLY A 166 -36.71 -17.11 3.54
CA GLY A 166 -38.17 -17.12 3.57
C GLY A 166 -38.80 -15.77 3.25
N LEU A 167 -38.19 -14.67 3.73
CA LEU A 167 -38.64 -13.30 3.43
C LEU A 167 -38.56 -12.96 1.93
N LEU A 168 -37.58 -13.53 1.22
CA LEU A 168 -37.39 -13.32 -0.22
C LEU A 168 -38.12 -14.37 -1.08
N ALA A 169 -38.35 -15.57 -0.54
CA ALA A 169 -38.98 -16.69 -1.25
C ALA A 169 -40.39 -16.35 -1.76
N LYS A 170 -41.14 -15.48 -1.08
CA LYS A 170 -42.47 -15.03 -1.52
C LYS A 170 -42.46 -14.26 -2.86
N TYR A 171 -41.29 -13.79 -3.29
CA TYR A 171 -41.11 -13.10 -4.58
C TYR A 171 -40.44 -13.96 -5.64
N GLN A 172 -40.07 -15.19 -5.30
CA GLN A 172 -39.60 -16.16 -6.29
C GLN A 172 -40.77 -16.58 -7.18
N TYR A 173 -40.45 -17.02 -8.39
CA TYR A 173 -41.45 -17.53 -9.32
C TYR A 173 -42.16 -18.74 -8.71
N ALA A 174 -43.47 -18.59 -8.42
CA ALA A 174 -44.32 -19.72 -8.07
C ALA A 174 -44.78 -20.36 -9.38
N GLY A 175 -44.08 -21.43 -9.81
CA GLY A 175 -44.36 -22.16 -11.03
C GLY A 175 -45.83 -22.58 -11.18
N GLY A 176 -46.53 -21.93 -12.10
CA GLY A 176 -47.89 -22.30 -12.53
C GLY A 176 -47.98 -22.81 -13.98
N GLY A 177 -46.84 -22.95 -14.68
CA GLY A 177 -46.78 -23.33 -16.10
C GLY A 177 -46.25 -24.75 -16.35
N LEU A 178 -46.63 -25.33 -17.50
CA LEU A 178 -46.34 -26.70 -17.94
C LEU A 178 -44.85 -27.08 -18.10
N PHE A 179 -43.93 -26.14 -17.86
CA PHE A 179 -42.48 -26.33 -17.96
C PHE A 179 -41.85 -26.13 -16.58
N LYS A 180 -41.62 -27.24 -15.85
CA LYS A 180 -41.07 -27.26 -14.48
C LYS A 180 -39.54 -27.25 -14.39
N ASP A 181 -38.82 -27.32 -15.51
CA ASP A 181 -37.39 -27.68 -15.50
C ASP A 181 -36.39 -26.53 -15.45
N THR A 182 -36.82 -25.28 -15.23
CA THR A 182 -35.90 -24.18 -14.93
C THR A 182 -36.53 -23.19 -13.97
N ASP A 183 -36.79 -23.60 -12.74
CA ASP A 183 -36.98 -22.62 -11.68
C ASP A 183 -35.64 -21.89 -11.49
N PRO A 184 -35.58 -20.57 -11.72
CA PRO A 184 -34.36 -19.80 -11.59
C PRO A 184 -34.00 -19.73 -10.11
N ASP A 185 -33.02 -20.52 -9.69
CA ASP A 185 -32.47 -20.41 -8.35
C ASP A 185 -31.72 -19.07 -8.21
N PRO A 186 -32.22 -18.10 -7.43
CA PRO A 186 -31.49 -16.84 -7.22
C PRO A 186 -30.14 -17.06 -6.52
N TYR A 187 -29.94 -18.22 -5.91
CA TYR A 187 -28.71 -18.67 -5.28
C TYR A 187 -27.87 -19.59 -6.19
N ALA A 188 -28.16 -19.65 -7.50
CA ALA A 188 -27.25 -20.24 -8.48
C ALA A 188 -25.99 -19.36 -8.63
N ASN A 189 -24.83 -19.98 -8.86
CA ASN A 189 -23.53 -19.28 -8.95
C ASN A 189 -23.53 -18.10 -9.94
N GLU A 190 -24.25 -18.22 -11.05
CA GLU A 190 -24.42 -17.17 -12.07
C GLU A 190 -25.16 -15.91 -11.57
N ASN A 191 -26.08 -16.07 -10.61
CA ASN A 191 -26.86 -14.97 -10.04
C ASN A 191 -26.11 -14.28 -8.88
N LYS A 192 -25.17 -14.98 -8.23
CA LYS A 192 -24.34 -14.41 -7.14
C LYS A 192 -23.22 -13.49 -7.61
N VAL A 193 -23.03 -13.31 -8.92
CA VAL A 193 -21.87 -12.57 -9.46
C VAL A 193 -21.94 -11.07 -9.13
N SER A 194 -23.14 -10.48 -9.04
CA SER A 194 -23.32 -9.08 -8.66
C SER A 194 -24.72 -8.78 -8.14
N TYR A 195 -24.85 -7.68 -7.40
CA TYR A 195 -26.13 -7.12 -6.95
C TYR A 195 -27.19 -7.09 -8.06
N LYS A 196 -26.79 -6.63 -9.26
CA LYS A 196 -27.69 -6.51 -10.42
C LYS A 196 -28.17 -7.87 -10.94
N GLN A 197 -27.30 -8.87 -11.02
CA GLN A 197 -27.69 -10.21 -11.50
C GLN A 197 -28.66 -10.88 -10.53
N TYR A 198 -28.38 -10.78 -9.23
CA TYR A 198 -29.28 -11.27 -8.20
C TYR A 198 -30.62 -10.52 -8.20
N LEU A 199 -30.62 -9.20 -8.35
CA LEU A 199 -31.88 -8.46 -8.45
C LEU A 199 -32.68 -8.90 -9.70
N ASN A 200 -32.01 -9.18 -10.82
CA ASN A 200 -32.66 -9.68 -12.04
C ASN A 200 -33.29 -11.07 -11.87
N SER A 201 -32.76 -11.95 -11.01
CA SER A 201 -33.35 -13.28 -10.80
C SER A 201 -34.71 -13.23 -10.11
N PHE A 202 -35.02 -12.15 -9.40
CA PHE A 202 -36.35 -11.90 -8.84
C PHE A 202 -37.22 -11.05 -9.78
N THR A 203 -36.70 -9.90 -10.24
CA THR A 203 -37.54 -8.88 -10.91
C THR A 203 -38.11 -9.33 -12.25
N ARG A 204 -37.46 -10.28 -12.95
CA ARG A 204 -37.99 -10.89 -14.19
C ARG A 204 -39.37 -11.55 -14.02
N TYR A 205 -39.75 -11.88 -12.80
CA TYR A 205 -40.98 -12.61 -12.48
C TYR A 205 -42.02 -11.73 -11.74
N ILE A 206 -41.67 -10.46 -11.48
CA ILE A 206 -42.52 -9.52 -10.78
C ILE A 206 -43.27 -8.66 -11.81
N ASN A 207 -44.51 -9.03 -12.09
CA ASN A 207 -45.31 -8.44 -13.16
C ASN A 207 -46.05 -7.13 -12.77
N SER A 208 -45.91 -6.66 -11.51
CA SER A 208 -46.61 -5.45 -11.04
C SER A 208 -45.68 -4.46 -10.37
N THR A 209 -45.88 -3.16 -10.65
CA THR A 209 -45.10 -2.07 -10.04
C THR A 209 -45.22 -2.04 -8.52
N ARG A 210 -46.39 -2.42 -7.97
CA ARG A 210 -46.61 -2.53 -6.52
C ARG A 210 -45.75 -3.64 -5.91
N ASN A 211 -45.76 -4.84 -6.49
CA ASN A 211 -44.99 -5.96 -5.98
C ASN A 211 -43.48 -5.71 -6.15
N LEU A 212 -43.08 -5.00 -7.20
CA LEU A 212 -41.68 -4.60 -7.40
C LEU A 212 -41.22 -3.63 -6.31
N LYS A 213 -42.06 -2.67 -5.94
CA LYS A 213 -41.79 -1.76 -4.82
C LYS A 213 -41.67 -2.53 -3.49
N GLU A 214 -42.62 -3.42 -3.21
CA GLU A 214 -42.61 -4.24 -1.98
C GLU A 214 -41.38 -5.16 -1.92
N PHE A 215 -40.99 -5.76 -3.04
CA PHE A 215 -39.77 -6.55 -3.17
C PHE A 215 -38.52 -5.71 -2.88
N ASN A 216 -38.39 -4.53 -3.50
CA ASN A 216 -37.23 -3.66 -3.28
C ASN A 216 -37.12 -3.20 -1.82
N GLU A 217 -38.26 -2.89 -1.17
CA GLU A 217 -38.30 -2.56 0.26
C GLU A 217 -37.88 -3.77 1.12
N THR A 218 -38.42 -4.96 0.83
CA THR A 218 -38.07 -6.18 1.57
C THR A 218 -36.60 -6.56 1.39
N LEU A 219 -36.07 -6.46 0.16
CA LEU A 219 -34.69 -6.74 -0.17
C LEU A 219 -33.74 -5.81 0.58
N ARG A 220 -34.06 -4.50 0.56
CA ARG A 220 -33.34 -3.49 1.33
C ARG A 220 -33.29 -3.84 2.82
N ASP A 221 -34.43 -4.16 3.41
CA ASP A 221 -34.52 -4.45 4.84
C ASP A 221 -33.73 -5.71 5.21
N VAL A 222 -33.80 -6.77 4.38
CA VAL A 222 -33.00 -7.99 4.54
C VAL A 222 -31.51 -7.65 4.49
N PHE A 223 -31.07 -6.83 3.54
CA PHE A 223 -29.66 -6.50 3.36
C PHE A 223 -29.13 -5.66 4.51
N ILE A 224 -29.88 -4.64 4.92
CA ILE A 224 -29.53 -3.80 6.07
C ILE A 224 -29.47 -4.66 7.33
N ARG A 225 -30.42 -5.59 7.53
CA ARG A 225 -30.41 -6.50 8.68
C ARG A 225 -29.16 -7.40 8.70
N VAL A 226 -28.77 -7.96 7.55
CA VAL A 226 -27.55 -8.75 7.44
C VAL A 226 -26.32 -7.91 7.75
N LEU A 227 -26.23 -6.73 7.17
CA LEU A 227 -25.10 -5.83 7.39
C LEU A 227 -25.03 -5.37 8.85
N GLU A 228 -26.16 -5.05 9.49
CA GLU A 228 -26.23 -4.66 10.90
C GLU A 228 -25.78 -5.78 11.83
N MET A 229 -26.11 -7.04 11.51
CA MET A 229 -25.59 -8.19 12.25
C MET A 229 -24.07 -8.34 12.14
N GLU A 230 -23.50 -8.00 10.98
CA GLU A 230 -22.05 -8.11 10.74
C GLU A 230 -21.27 -6.90 11.27
N THR A 231 -21.82 -5.69 11.18
CA THR A 231 -21.15 -4.44 11.59
C THR A 231 -21.43 -4.07 13.04
N GLY A 232 -22.52 -4.59 13.63
CA GLY A 232 -23.03 -4.17 14.93
C GLY A 232 -23.60 -2.74 14.94
N ASP A 233 -23.76 -2.10 13.78
CA ASP A 233 -24.16 -0.70 13.66
C ASP A 233 -25.06 -0.43 12.45
N ILE A 234 -26.28 0.05 12.73
CA ILE A 234 -27.30 0.35 11.73
C ILE A 234 -26.91 1.46 10.75
N VAL A 235 -26.18 2.49 11.21
CA VAL A 235 -25.76 3.60 10.36
C VAL A 235 -24.73 3.10 9.36
N LEU A 236 -23.77 2.30 9.82
CA LEU A 236 -22.79 1.68 8.95
C LEU A 236 -23.43 0.69 7.97
N ALA A 237 -24.41 -0.10 8.43
CA ALA A 237 -25.15 -1.03 7.59
C ALA A 237 -25.92 -0.32 6.46
N GLN A 238 -26.61 0.77 6.78
CA GLN A 238 -27.29 1.62 5.79
C GLN A 238 -26.30 2.19 4.76
N TYR A 239 -25.12 2.59 5.22
CA TYR A 239 -24.08 3.14 4.37
C TYR A 239 -23.50 2.10 3.39
N PHE A 240 -23.17 0.91 3.88
CA PHE A 240 -22.69 -0.17 3.02
C PHE A 240 -23.76 -0.67 2.05
N TYR A 241 -25.04 -0.70 2.46
CA TYR A 241 -26.14 -0.96 1.55
C TYR A 241 -26.20 0.09 0.42
N GLN A 242 -26.11 1.38 0.77
CA GLN A 242 -26.09 2.44 -0.22
C GLN A 242 -24.91 2.25 -1.21
N LEU A 243 -23.72 1.94 -0.69
CA LEU A 243 -22.51 1.74 -1.49
C LEU A 243 -22.67 0.63 -2.53
N ILE A 244 -23.24 -0.53 -2.17
CA ILE A 244 -23.44 -1.66 -3.10
C ILE A 244 -24.62 -1.46 -4.06
N SER A 245 -25.59 -0.61 -3.67
CA SER A 245 -26.80 -0.35 -4.47
C SER A 245 -26.66 0.79 -5.48
N GLU A 246 -25.66 1.67 -5.32
CA GLU A 246 -25.39 2.78 -6.24
C GLU A 246 -24.82 2.32 -7.60
N ASP A 247 -25.40 2.81 -8.70
CA ASP A 247 -24.94 2.56 -10.07
C ASP A 247 -23.58 3.24 -10.38
N TYR A 248 -22.84 2.63 -11.31
CA TYR A 248 -21.42 2.86 -11.64
C TYR A 248 -21.00 4.28 -12.11
N THR A 249 -21.90 5.26 -12.22
CA THR A 249 -21.59 6.51 -12.96
C THR A 249 -20.80 7.57 -12.16
N VAL A 250 -21.02 7.73 -10.85
CA VAL A 250 -20.17 8.45 -9.87
C VAL A 250 -20.65 8.02 -8.48
N ASN A 251 -19.85 7.24 -7.75
CA ASN A 251 -20.27 6.73 -6.44
C ASN A 251 -19.88 7.73 -5.34
N LYS A 252 -20.78 8.68 -5.06
CA LYS A 252 -20.57 9.69 -4.00
C LYS A 252 -20.38 9.04 -2.63
N THR A 253 -20.97 7.87 -2.43
CA THR A 253 -20.83 7.08 -1.20
C THR A 253 -19.41 6.50 -1.07
N TRP A 254 -18.80 6.08 -2.17
CA TRP A 254 -17.40 5.64 -2.20
C TRP A 254 -16.46 6.81 -1.89
N GLU A 255 -16.61 7.93 -2.59
CA GLU A 255 -15.79 9.14 -2.37
C GLU A 255 -15.87 9.62 -0.92
N SER A 256 -17.09 9.64 -0.37
CA SER A 256 -17.32 10.07 1.01
C SER A 256 -16.73 9.10 2.05
N LEU A 257 -16.67 7.81 1.73
CA LEU A 257 -16.03 6.78 2.57
C LEU A 257 -14.52 6.97 2.63
N ILE A 258 -13.89 7.17 1.47
CA ILE A 258 -12.42 7.24 1.37
C ILE A 258 -11.85 8.59 1.79
N THR A 259 -12.64 9.67 1.68
CA THR A 259 -12.22 11.03 2.09
C THR A 259 -12.57 11.37 3.54
N GLY A 260 -13.33 10.52 4.23
CA GLY A 260 -13.83 10.83 5.58
C GLY A 260 -14.77 12.04 5.61
N GLY A 261 -15.47 12.30 4.51
CA GLY A 261 -16.36 13.46 4.35
C GLY A 261 -17.64 13.41 5.19
N ILE A 262 -17.97 12.25 5.78
CA ILE A 262 -19.19 12.04 6.56
C ILE A 262 -18.85 11.96 8.05
N SER A 263 -19.26 12.99 8.78
CA SER A 263 -19.03 13.12 10.23
C SER A 263 -19.63 11.97 11.05
N GLN A 264 -20.69 11.32 10.56
CA GLN A 264 -21.26 10.14 11.21
C GLN A 264 -20.32 8.93 11.15
N LEU A 265 -19.64 8.73 10.01
CA LEU A 265 -18.66 7.66 9.85
C LEU A 265 -17.37 7.93 10.62
N GLU A 266 -17.05 9.21 10.90
CA GLU A 266 -15.89 9.58 11.72
C GLU A 266 -15.91 8.94 13.11
N LYS A 267 -17.11 8.77 13.69
CA LYS A 267 -17.29 8.07 14.97
C LYS A 267 -17.32 6.55 14.86
N LYS A 268 -17.23 6.02 13.63
CA LYS A 268 -17.35 4.60 13.28
C LYS A 268 -16.10 4.04 12.59
N ALA A 269 -15.01 4.81 12.63
CA ALA A 269 -13.71 4.45 12.08
C ALA A 269 -13.30 3.04 12.49
N THR A 270 -13.34 2.76 13.78
CA THR A 270 -12.96 1.48 14.37
C THR A 270 -13.79 0.31 13.82
N GLU A 271 -15.10 0.44 13.77
CA GLU A 271 -16.01 -0.61 13.28
C GLU A 271 -15.83 -0.85 11.78
N ILE A 272 -15.62 0.21 11.01
CA ILE A 272 -15.36 0.14 9.56
C ILE A 272 -14.12 -0.70 9.28
N ILE A 273 -13.03 -0.42 9.96
CA ILE A 273 -11.77 -1.09 9.68
C ILE A 273 -11.73 -2.53 10.17
N HIS A 274 -12.37 -2.82 11.31
CA HIS A 274 -12.58 -4.18 11.77
C HIS A 274 -13.35 -5.02 10.73
N TYR A 275 -14.44 -4.46 10.21
CA TYR A 275 -15.21 -5.11 9.15
C TYR A 275 -14.39 -5.31 7.87
N VAL A 276 -13.57 -4.33 7.47
CA VAL A 276 -12.64 -4.45 6.33
C VAL A 276 -11.65 -5.59 6.54
N VAL A 277 -11.04 -5.72 7.72
CA VAL A 277 -10.09 -6.81 8.02
C VAL A 277 -10.78 -8.17 7.93
N HIS A 278 -11.99 -8.30 8.49
CA HIS A 278 -12.78 -9.54 8.39
C HIS A 278 -13.13 -9.90 6.95
N LEU A 279 -13.56 -8.93 6.13
CA LEU A 279 -13.85 -9.16 4.72
C LEU A 279 -12.63 -9.71 3.96
N ILE A 280 -11.43 -9.23 4.30
CA ILE A 280 -10.18 -9.68 3.69
C ILE A 280 -9.81 -11.08 4.20
N LYS A 281 -9.88 -11.34 5.51
CA LYS A 281 -9.64 -12.67 6.09
C LYS A 281 -10.53 -13.74 5.46
N ASP A 282 -11.80 -13.43 5.23
CA ASP A 282 -12.77 -14.34 4.57
C ASP A 282 -12.38 -14.71 3.13
N LYS A 283 -11.45 -13.99 2.48
CA LYS A 283 -10.89 -14.35 1.17
C LYS A 283 -9.67 -15.26 1.26
N GLY A 284 -9.36 -15.77 2.45
CA GLY A 284 -8.25 -16.70 2.70
C GLY A 284 -6.91 -16.02 2.98
N TYR A 285 -6.91 -14.72 3.25
CA TYR A 285 -5.72 -14.04 3.78
C TYR A 285 -5.61 -14.31 5.28
N THR A 286 -4.42 -14.67 5.74
CA THR A 286 -4.19 -15.06 7.15
C THR A 286 -3.72 -13.89 8.01
N ASP A 287 -3.09 -12.90 7.40
CA ASP A 287 -2.44 -11.78 8.09
C ASP A 287 -2.73 -10.48 7.33
N PHE A 288 -2.86 -9.36 8.05
CA PHE A 288 -3.14 -8.05 7.46
C PHE A 288 -2.07 -7.04 7.86
N PHE A 289 -1.25 -6.62 6.91
CA PHE A 289 -0.15 -5.67 7.12
C PHE A 289 -0.49 -4.28 6.59
N ILE A 290 -0.30 -3.26 7.42
CA ILE A 290 -0.40 -1.87 7.02
C ILE A 290 0.96 -1.20 7.19
N LEU A 291 1.54 -0.76 6.07
CA LEU A 291 2.80 -0.04 5.99
C LEU A 291 2.48 1.45 5.84
N VAL A 292 2.85 2.26 6.82
CA VAL A 292 2.50 3.68 6.90
C VAL A 292 3.76 4.53 6.76
N ASP A 293 3.88 5.27 5.67
CA ASP A 293 4.93 6.27 5.46
C ASP A 293 4.51 7.66 5.94
N GLU A 294 5.47 8.58 5.98
CA GLU A 294 5.29 10.00 6.31
C GLU A 294 4.45 10.28 7.58
N PHE A 295 4.53 9.41 8.59
CA PHE A 295 3.73 9.57 9.81
C PHE A 295 4.13 10.83 10.61
N GLU A 296 5.28 11.44 10.29
CA GLU A 296 5.65 12.76 10.77
C GLU A 296 4.62 13.86 10.46
N ASP A 297 3.83 13.73 9.40
CA ASP A 297 2.83 14.73 9.02
C ASP A 297 1.74 14.94 10.08
N ILE A 298 1.46 13.90 10.88
CA ILE A 298 0.51 14.00 12.00
C ILE A 298 1.08 14.87 13.12
N THR A 299 2.41 14.90 13.30
CA THR A 299 3.03 15.55 14.47
C THR A 299 3.75 16.85 14.16
N GLN A 300 4.18 17.11 12.93
CA GLN A 300 5.12 18.18 12.59
C GLN A 300 4.50 19.45 11.96
N GLY A 301 3.19 19.67 12.14
CA GLY A 301 2.61 21.02 12.01
C GLY A 301 1.61 21.25 10.88
N ARG A 302 1.17 20.22 10.15
CA ARG A 302 -0.02 20.33 9.28
C ARG A 302 -1.32 20.43 10.09
N LEU A 303 -1.30 19.88 11.31
CA LEU A 303 -2.45 19.75 12.19
C LEU A 303 -2.41 20.74 13.35
N SER A 304 -3.57 21.29 13.70
CA SER A 304 -3.75 21.97 14.98
C SER A 304 -3.58 20.99 16.14
N LYS A 305 -3.23 21.50 17.33
CA LYS A 305 -3.03 20.67 18.53
C LYS A 305 -4.22 19.74 18.80
N THR A 306 -5.44 20.27 18.70
CA THR A 306 -6.69 19.50 18.87
C THR A 306 -6.83 18.38 17.84
N GLN A 307 -6.46 18.62 16.58
CA GLN A 307 -6.50 17.58 15.54
C GLN A 307 -5.48 16.48 15.80
N VAL A 308 -4.25 16.84 16.22
CA VAL A 308 -3.24 15.85 16.62
C VAL A 308 -3.76 15.01 17.78
N ASP A 309 -4.27 15.66 18.83
CA ASP A 309 -4.79 14.99 20.02
C ASP A 309 -5.93 14.01 19.66
N ASN A 310 -6.90 14.46 18.85
CA ASN A 310 -8.01 13.62 18.40
C ASN A 310 -7.55 12.45 17.53
N TYR A 311 -6.67 12.70 16.56
CA TYR A 311 -6.15 11.66 15.66
C TYR A 311 -5.43 10.57 16.46
N VAL A 312 -4.50 10.99 17.31
CA VAL A 312 -3.64 10.11 18.10
C VAL A 312 -4.45 9.36 19.17
N TYR A 313 -5.44 10.01 19.79
CA TYR A 313 -6.38 9.33 20.69
C TYR A 313 -7.18 8.26 19.97
N ASN A 314 -7.79 8.58 18.81
CA ASN A 314 -8.60 7.64 18.07
C ASN A 314 -7.78 6.47 17.51
N LEU A 315 -6.57 6.74 16.99
CA LEU A 315 -5.67 5.68 16.52
C LEU A 315 -5.27 4.74 17.65
N ARG A 316 -5.00 5.27 18.85
CA ARG A 316 -4.72 4.45 20.03
C ARG A 316 -5.92 3.57 20.38
N THR A 317 -7.11 4.15 20.46
CA THR A 317 -8.34 3.41 20.79
C THR A 317 -8.57 2.27 19.81
N LEU A 318 -8.37 2.51 18.52
CA LEU A 318 -8.46 1.50 17.47
C LEU A 318 -7.43 0.38 17.66
N ILE A 319 -6.18 0.69 18.01
CA ILE A 319 -5.14 -0.31 18.29
C ILE A 319 -5.45 -1.13 19.55
N ASP A 320 -5.98 -0.48 20.59
CA ASP A 320 -6.32 -1.16 21.85
C ASP A 320 -7.57 -2.04 21.69
N GLN A 321 -8.52 -1.69 20.80
CA GLN A 321 -9.76 -2.46 20.55
C GLN A 321 -9.60 -3.59 19.53
N HIS A 322 -8.83 -3.38 18.46
CA HIS A 322 -8.67 -4.36 17.39
C HIS A 322 -7.21 -4.74 17.21
N ARG A 323 -6.95 -6.04 17.31
CA ARG A 323 -5.61 -6.62 17.35
C ARG A 323 -5.31 -7.56 16.19
N GLU A 324 -6.03 -7.42 15.09
CA GLU A 324 -6.05 -8.40 14.00
C GLU A 324 -5.05 -8.10 12.87
N TRP A 325 -4.09 -7.22 13.11
CA TRP A 325 -3.25 -6.59 12.10
C TRP A 325 -1.85 -6.23 12.57
N CYS A 326 -0.94 -6.13 11.60
CA CYS A 326 0.45 -5.77 11.79
C CYS A 326 0.69 -4.35 11.25
N LEU A 327 1.28 -3.46 12.05
CA LEU A 327 1.53 -2.07 11.69
C LEU A 327 3.03 -1.77 11.59
N LEU A 328 3.46 -1.19 10.47
CA LEU A 328 4.83 -0.70 10.32
C LEU A 328 4.84 0.77 9.94
N PHE A 329 5.26 1.62 10.86
CA PHE A 329 5.32 3.07 10.67
C PHE A 329 6.70 3.50 10.19
N SER A 330 6.77 4.54 9.38
CA SER A 330 7.98 5.28 9.02
C SER A 330 7.80 6.73 9.45
N MET A 331 8.79 7.26 10.18
CA MET A 331 8.81 8.67 10.57
C MET A 331 10.20 9.22 10.84
N THR A 332 10.33 10.53 11.03
CA THR A 332 11.57 11.11 11.58
C THR A 332 11.71 10.85 13.07
N ALA A 333 12.96 10.86 13.57
CA ALA A 333 13.21 10.75 15.01
C ALA A 333 12.56 11.89 15.82
N ASN A 334 12.48 13.09 15.24
CA ASN A 334 11.81 14.23 15.87
C ASN A 334 10.29 14.02 15.98
N ALA A 335 9.64 13.46 14.94
CA ALA A 335 8.22 13.14 14.98
C ALA A 335 7.90 12.14 16.11
N LEU A 336 8.70 11.08 16.24
CA LEU A 336 8.53 10.12 17.33
C LEU A 336 8.71 10.79 18.71
N LYS A 337 9.68 11.70 18.85
CA LYS A 337 9.89 12.47 20.09
C LYS A 337 8.69 13.37 20.41
N MET A 338 8.11 14.01 19.40
CA MET A 338 6.88 14.81 19.56
C MET A 338 5.70 13.94 19.95
N LEU A 339 5.51 12.79 19.28
CA LEU A 339 4.46 11.83 19.60
C LEU A 339 4.53 11.36 21.04
N LYS A 340 5.74 11.02 21.54
CA LYS A 340 5.97 10.64 22.94
C LYS A 340 5.56 11.73 23.94
N ARG A 341 5.62 13.01 23.55
CA ARG A 341 5.20 14.12 24.40
C ARG A 341 3.68 14.33 24.37
N VAL A 342 3.06 14.14 23.21
CA VAL A 342 1.62 14.35 23.01
C VAL A 342 0.81 13.18 23.56
N ASN A 343 1.20 11.94 23.25
CA ASN A 343 0.54 10.73 23.70
C ASN A 343 1.57 9.60 23.93
N PRO A 344 2.18 9.55 25.13
CA PRO A 344 3.11 8.48 25.48
C PRO A 344 2.53 7.07 25.26
N PRO A 345 1.26 6.77 25.62
CA PRO A 345 0.69 5.44 25.40
C PRO A 345 0.69 4.98 23.95
N LEU A 346 0.28 5.82 22.99
CA LEU A 346 0.34 5.46 21.57
C LEU A 346 1.79 5.25 21.13
N ALA A 347 2.69 6.15 21.55
CA ALA A 347 4.09 6.05 21.19
C ALA A 347 4.71 4.73 21.68
N ASP A 348 4.43 4.31 22.91
CA ASP A 348 4.89 3.03 23.44
C ASP A 348 4.30 1.86 22.65
N ARG A 349 2.99 1.91 22.32
CA ARG A 349 2.33 0.89 21.50
C ARG A 349 3.00 0.70 20.15
N ILE A 350 3.25 1.78 19.40
CA ILE A 350 3.79 1.67 18.04
C ILE A 350 5.32 1.49 18.01
N SER A 351 6.03 1.96 19.04
CA SER A 351 7.50 1.94 19.10
C SER A 351 8.10 0.83 19.95
N ASN A 352 7.32 -0.21 20.28
CA ASN A 352 7.80 -1.45 20.90
C ASN A 352 9.02 -2.04 20.17
N ARG A 353 9.06 -1.89 18.84
CA ARG A 353 10.21 -2.23 18.01
C ARG A 353 10.66 -1.00 17.23
N LEU A 354 11.84 -0.50 17.55
CA LEU A 354 12.41 0.68 16.90
C LEU A 354 13.54 0.28 15.95
N ILE A 355 13.36 0.57 14.67
CA ILE A 355 14.33 0.27 13.61
C ILE A 355 14.93 1.59 13.15
N ARG A 356 16.21 1.82 13.48
CA ARG A 356 16.88 3.10 13.21
C ARG A 356 17.76 3.00 11.98
N ILE A 357 17.45 3.81 10.97
CA ILE A 357 18.30 4.02 9.80
C ILE A 357 19.28 5.14 10.12
N ASP A 358 20.57 4.79 10.13
CA ASP A 358 21.66 5.74 10.30
C ASP A 358 22.22 6.18 8.95
N ALA A 359 23.03 7.25 8.93
CA ALA A 359 23.71 7.69 7.72
C ALA A 359 24.59 6.59 7.13
N LEU A 360 24.66 6.51 5.79
CA LEU A 360 25.42 5.48 5.09
C LEU A 360 26.91 5.58 5.41
N LYS A 361 27.46 4.47 5.88
CA LYS A 361 28.91 4.27 6.00
C LYS A 361 29.51 3.96 4.61
N PRO A 362 30.80 4.20 4.39
CA PRO A 362 31.45 3.97 3.09
C PRO A 362 31.18 2.57 2.48
N PRO A 363 31.30 1.45 3.22
CA PRO A 363 31.00 0.12 2.66
C PRO A 363 29.52 -0.06 2.28
N GLN A 364 28.61 0.62 2.97
CA GLN A 364 27.18 0.59 2.67
C GLN A 364 26.87 1.41 1.41
N ALA A 365 27.58 2.52 1.20
CA ALA A 365 27.50 3.33 -0.02
C ALA A 365 27.98 2.55 -1.26
N GLU A 366 29.06 1.79 -1.16
CA GLU A 366 29.50 0.91 -2.24
C GLU A 366 28.46 -0.19 -2.54
N LYS A 367 27.93 -0.83 -1.49
CA LYS A 367 26.92 -1.89 -1.63
C LYS A 367 25.63 -1.36 -2.28
N ILE A 368 25.14 -0.18 -1.90
CA ILE A 368 23.93 0.40 -2.52
C ILE A 368 24.19 0.74 -3.99
N ILE A 369 25.35 1.30 -4.32
CA ILE A 369 25.74 1.62 -5.71
C ILE A 369 25.83 0.34 -6.55
N ALA A 370 26.46 -0.71 -6.05
CA ALA A 370 26.54 -2.00 -6.74
C ALA A 370 25.15 -2.59 -7.02
N ASN A 371 24.22 -2.54 -6.05
CA ASN A 371 22.85 -3.02 -6.22
C ASN A 371 22.13 -2.32 -7.39
N TYR A 372 22.25 -1.00 -7.49
CA TYR A 372 21.69 -0.24 -8.61
C TYR A 372 22.39 -0.59 -9.94
N LEU A 373 23.72 -0.64 -9.97
CA LEU A 373 24.48 -1.00 -11.18
C LEU A 373 24.09 -2.37 -11.73
N ASN A 374 23.82 -3.34 -10.86
CA ASN A 374 23.40 -4.69 -11.26
C ASN A 374 22.06 -4.69 -12.01
N MET A 375 21.18 -3.73 -11.78
CA MET A 375 19.95 -3.57 -12.55
C MET A 375 20.23 -3.30 -14.03
N ALA A 376 21.27 -2.52 -14.33
CA ALA A 376 21.68 -2.21 -15.70
C ALA A 376 22.56 -3.31 -16.33
N ARG A 377 23.24 -4.12 -15.51
CA ARG A 377 24.11 -5.21 -16.00
C ARG A 377 23.34 -6.51 -16.28
N GLY A 378 22.24 -6.75 -15.57
CA GLY A 378 21.46 -7.98 -15.68
C GLY A 378 22.12 -9.20 -15.04
N LYS A 379 23.13 -9.00 -14.18
CA LYS A 379 23.79 -10.03 -13.37
C LYS A 379 24.16 -9.45 -12.01
N GLU A 380 24.20 -10.29 -10.99
CA GLU A 380 24.68 -9.90 -9.67
C GLU A 380 26.20 -9.79 -9.66
N SER A 381 26.69 -8.71 -9.05
CA SER A 381 28.11 -8.43 -8.90
C SER A 381 28.33 -7.44 -7.77
N THR A 382 29.43 -7.56 -7.04
CA THR A 382 29.90 -6.55 -6.08
C THR A 382 30.71 -5.43 -6.75
N ASP A 383 30.92 -5.50 -8.06
CA ASP A 383 31.70 -4.51 -8.81
C ASP A 383 30.98 -3.15 -8.82
N ILE A 384 31.69 -2.08 -8.50
CA ILE A 384 31.15 -0.72 -8.49
C ILE A 384 31.48 0.10 -9.74
N ARG A 385 32.19 -0.49 -10.73
CA ARG A 385 32.49 0.19 -12.00
C ARG A 385 31.22 0.69 -12.69
N PRO A 386 31.19 1.93 -13.21
CA PRO A 386 32.35 2.77 -13.52
C PRO A 386 32.91 3.59 -12.34
N PHE A 387 32.36 3.48 -11.13
CA PHE A 387 32.95 4.11 -9.95
C PHE A 387 34.13 3.30 -9.41
N ASP A 388 35.02 3.97 -8.67
CA ASP A 388 35.90 3.31 -7.71
C ASP A 388 35.58 3.74 -6.27
N SER A 389 36.23 3.09 -5.30
CA SER A 389 36.03 3.36 -3.88
C SER A 389 36.34 4.82 -3.51
N THR A 390 37.31 5.46 -4.16
CA THR A 390 37.69 6.85 -3.85
C THR A 390 36.58 7.83 -4.27
N GLY A 391 36.00 7.62 -5.46
CA GLY A 391 34.87 8.40 -5.95
C GLY A 391 33.61 8.18 -5.13
N VAL A 392 33.30 6.93 -4.79
CA VAL A 392 32.16 6.60 -3.92
C VAL A 392 32.30 7.25 -2.55
N ASN A 393 33.46 7.13 -1.92
CA ASN A 393 33.70 7.72 -0.60
C ASN A 393 33.59 9.24 -0.65
N LYS A 394 34.18 9.89 -1.66
CA LYS A 394 34.08 11.33 -1.86
C LYS A 394 32.64 11.78 -2.02
N LEU A 395 31.84 11.09 -2.84
CA LEU A 395 30.41 11.39 -3.01
C LEU A 395 29.64 11.21 -1.71
N ASN A 396 29.88 10.11 -0.99
CA ASN A 396 29.18 9.80 0.25
C ASN A 396 29.46 10.85 1.34
N ASP A 397 30.72 11.32 1.43
CA ASP A 397 31.12 12.38 2.35
C ASP A 397 30.45 13.71 2.01
N LEU A 398 30.41 14.09 0.72
CA LEU A 398 29.77 15.34 0.26
C LEU A 398 28.26 15.40 0.57
N VAL A 399 27.59 14.24 0.59
CA VAL A 399 26.16 14.15 0.90
C VAL A 399 25.88 13.79 2.37
N GLY A 400 26.91 13.65 3.20
CA GLY A 400 26.80 13.31 4.62
C GLY A 400 26.16 11.95 4.87
N GLY A 401 26.39 10.97 3.98
CA GLY A 401 25.77 9.64 4.08
C GLY A 401 24.27 9.59 3.79
N ASN A 402 23.68 10.64 3.23
CA ASN A 402 22.27 10.65 2.85
C ASN A 402 22.02 9.82 1.58
N ALA A 403 21.28 8.72 1.71
CA ALA A 403 21.04 7.77 0.62
C ALA A 403 20.39 8.40 -0.61
N ARG A 404 19.34 9.22 -0.42
CA ARG A 404 18.65 9.90 -1.54
C ARG A 404 19.60 10.81 -2.31
N ARG A 405 20.36 11.65 -1.61
CA ARG A 405 21.32 12.57 -2.23
C ARG A 405 22.47 11.81 -2.88
N LEU A 406 22.95 10.72 -2.28
CA LEU A 406 23.96 9.85 -2.90
C LEU A 406 23.48 9.31 -4.25
N LEU A 407 22.29 8.72 -4.30
CA LEU A 407 21.74 8.13 -5.52
C LEU A 407 21.45 9.17 -6.60
N LYS A 408 20.90 10.34 -6.23
CA LYS A 408 20.72 11.48 -7.15
C LYS A 408 22.06 11.91 -7.76
N ASN A 409 23.11 12.00 -6.95
CA ASN A 409 24.43 12.37 -7.45
C ASN A 409 25.08 11.25 -8.27
N CYS A 410 24.87 9.98 -7.94
CA CYS A 410 25.31 8.87 -8.78
C CYS A 410 24.66 8.94 -10.18
N TYR A 411 23.36 9.28 -10.26
CA TYR A 411 22.70 9.55 -11.54
C TYR A 411 23.44 10.63 -12.32
N LEU A 412 23.69 11.79 -11.71
CA LEU A 412 24.38 12.92 -12.35
C LEU A 412 25.80 12.53 -12.80
N MET A 413 26.55 11.80 -11.97
CA MET A 413 27.90 11.35 -12.30
C MET A 413 27.90 10.40 -13.49
N ILE A 414 26.96 9.44 -13.56
CA ILE A 414 26.82 8.55 -14.72
C ILE A 414 26.45 9.33 -15.99
N GLU A 415 25.54 10.31 -15.89
CA GLU A 415 25.19 11.16 -17.04
C GLU A 415 26.40 11.94 -17.56
N ARG A 416 27.22 12.52 -16.67
CA ARG A 416 28.45 13.24 -17.05
C ARG A 416 29.51 12.29 -17.61
N ALA A 417 29.79 11.20 -16.91
CA ALA A 417 30.76 10.19 -17.30
C ALA A 417 30.45 9.59 -18.66
N SER A 418 29.17 9.36 -18.99
CA SER A 418 28.78 8.79 -20.28
C SER A 418 29.12 9.68 -21.49
N SER A 419 29.33 10.97 -21.27
CA SER A 419 29.66 11.94 -22.32
C SER A 419 31.16 12.22 -22.43
N ILE A 420 31.94 11.96 -21.38
CA ILE A 420 33.32 12.43 -21.24
C ILE A 420 34.32 11.28 -21.06
N LEU A 421 33.92 10.18 -20.40
CA LEU A 421 34.80 9.06 -20.12
C LEU A 421 34.82 8.04 -21.26
N ASP A 422 36.02 7.65 -21.65
CA ASP A 422 36.27 6.51 -22.52
C ASP A 422 35.99 5.17 -21.80
N LYS A 423 36.04 4.04 -22.54
CA LYS A 423 35.78 2.68 -22.05
C LYS A 423 36.57 2.22 -20.83
N LYS A 424 37.62 2.94 -20.45
CA LYS A 424 38.49 2.66 -19.29
C LYS A 424 38.47 3.76 -18.23
N GLY A 425 37.70 4.83 -18.44
CA GLY A 425 37.57 5.91 -17.48
C GLY A 425 36.84 5.44 -16.23
N THR A 426 37.20 6.04 -15.10
CA THR A 426 36.64 5.72 -13.78
C THR A 426 36.10 7.00 -13.16
N ILE A 427 35.01 6.88 -12.43
CA ILE A 427 34.48 7.95 -11.58
C ILE A 427 35.20 7.82 -10.23
N ASP A 428 36.35 8.47 -10.14
CA ASP A 428 37.21 8.54 -8.95
C ASP A 428 36.95 9.84 -8.15
N ALA A 429 37.75 10.08 -7.11
CA ALA A 429 37.60 11.27 -6.27
C ALA A 429 37.86 12.59 -7.02
N GLU A 430 38.74 12.60 -8.04
CA GLU A 430 39.06 13.79 -8.83
C GLU A 430 37.91 14.14 -9.77
N PHE A 431 37.38 13.15 -10.49
CA PHE A 431 36.21 13.30 -11.34
C PHE A 431 35.00 13.83 -10.55
N VAL A 432 34.78 13.28 -9.35
CA VAL A 432 33.72 13.75 -8.46
C VAL A 432 33.95 15.20 -8.03
N ALA A 433 35.18 15.57 -7.67
CA ALA A 433 35.48 16.94 -7.25
C ALA A 433 35.27 17.96 -8.38
N GLU A 434 35.60 17.60 -9.62
CA GLU A 434 35.44 18.47 -10.78
C GLU A 434 33.97 18.67 -11.18
N HIS A 435 33.15 17.61 -11.08
CA HIS A 435 31.81 17.61 -11.66
C HIS A 435 30.66 17.67 -10.65
N TYR A 436 30.94 17.67 -9.35
CA TYR A 436 29.91 17.83 -8.32
C TYR A 436 29.47 19.31 -8.20
N SER A 437 28.21 19.61 -8.51
CA SER A 437 27.63 20.94 -8.31
C SER A 437 26.85 21.01 -6.99
N HIS A 438 27.12 22.06 -6.20
CA HIS A 438 26.46 22.30 -4.91
C HIS A 438 24.96 22.67 -5.06
N ASP A 439 24.50 23.04 -6.26
CA ASP A 439 23.12 23.50 -6.52
C ASP A 439 22.06 22.39 -6.60
N SER A 440 22.38 21.17 -6.14
CA SER A 440 21.50 20.01 -6.21
C SER A 440 20.82 19.66 -4.87
N VAL A 441 20.66 20.64 -3.96
CA VAL A 441 19.87 20.54 -2.71
C VAL A 441 18.39 20.32 -3.02
#